data_AF-A0A971YYJ0-F1
#
_entry.id   AF-A0A971YYJ0-F1
#
_cell.length_a   1.000
_cell.length_b   1.000
_cell.length_c   1.000
_cell.angle_alpha   90.00
_cell.angle_beta   90.00
_cell.angle_gamma   90.00
#
_symmetry.space_group_name_H-M   'P 1'
#
loop_
_entity.id
_entity.type
_entity.pdbx_description
1 polymer ?
#
loop_
_entity_poly.entity_id
_entity_poly.type
_entity_poly.pdbx_seq_one_letter_code
_entity_poly.pdbx_strand_id
1 'polypeptide(L)' 'MKIDRLGKSFGYAWQGIRYAVRSQQNMQIHLVVAVLVVIAGIVYRLTLLEWAIISLTIGAVLAAE' A
#
# COMPACT_ATOMS: atom_id res chain seq x y z
N MET A 1 9.26 -27.85 14.27
CA MET A 1 7.99 -27.17 13.93
C MET A 1 7.99 -25.73 14.48
N LYS A 2 8.68 -24.79 13.80
CA LYS A 2 8.76 -23.37 14.18
C LYS A 2 8.64 -22.41 12.98
N ILE A 3 8.86 -22.90 11.76
CA ILE A 3 8.74 -22.13 10.50
C ILE A 3 7.26 -21.96 10.09
N ASP A 4 6.38 -22.91 10.46
CA ASP A 4 4.94 -22.87 10.15
C ASP A 4 4.19 -21.68 10.77
N ARG A 5 4.70 -21.14 11.88
CA ARG A 5 4.06 -20.00 12.57
C ARG A 5 4.29 -18.68 11.84
N LEU A 6 5.48 -18.47 11.27
CA LEU A 6 5.78 -17.25 10.51
C LEU A 6 5.00 -17.24 9.21
N GLY A 7 5.00 -18.34 8.46
CA GLY A 7 4.20 -18.47 7.23
C GLY A 7 2.69 -18.27 7.49
N LYS A 8 2.15 -18.83 8.58
CA LYS A 8 0.76 -18.58 8.99
C LYS A 8 0.52 -17.14 9.42
N SER A 9 1.47 -16.51 10.12
CA SER A 9 1.40 -15.09 10.52
C SER A 9 1.32 -14.16 9.31
N PHE A 10 2.16 -14.37 8.29
CA PHE A 10 2.05 -13.65 7.01
C PHE A 10 0.72 -13.93 6.30
N GLY A 11 0.22 -15.18 6.37
CA GLY A 11 -1.11 -15.53 5.88
C GLY A 11 -2.24 -14.76 6.54
N TYR A 12 -2.17 -14.53 7.86
CA TYR A 12 -3.13 -13.71 8.60
C TYR A 12 -2.97 -12.21 8.28
N ALA A 13 -1.74 -11.70 8.18
CA ALA A 13 -1.49 -10.32 7.78
C ALA A 13 -2.04 -10.02 6.39
N TRP A 14 -1.83 -10.92 5.42
CA TRP A 14 -2.36 -10.81 4.07
C TRP A 14 -3.89 -10.92 4.03
N GLN A 15 -4.50 -11.74 4.88
CA GLN A 15 -5.96 -11.76 5.05
C GLN A 15 -6.48 -10.44 5.62
N GLY A 16 -5.80 -9.87 6.62
CA GLY A 16 -6.13 -8.56 7.20
C GLY A 16 -6.06 -7.43 6.16
N ILE A 17 -4.99 -7.37 5.37
CA ILE A 17 -4.86 -6.39 4.27
C ILE A 17 -5.99 -6.57 3.25
N ARG A 18 -6.25 -7.81 2.80
CA ARG A 18 -7.32 -8.08 1.84
C ARG A 18 -8.70 -7.70 2.38
N TYR A 19 -8.94 -7.94 3.68
CA TYR A 19 -10.17 -7.54 4.34
C TYR A 19 -10.30 -6.02 4.41
N ALA A 20 -9.26 -5.31 4.83
CA ALA A 20 -9.24 -3.84 4.89
C ALA A 20 -9.52 -3.23 3.50
N VAL A 21 -8.84 -3.73 2.46
CA VAL A 21 -9.05 -3.30 1.06
C VAL A 21 -10.48 -3.58 0.57
N ARG A 22 -11.12 -4.66 1.00
CA ARG A 22 -12.49 -4.99 0.57
C ARG A 22 -13.56 -4.25 1.39
N SER A 23 -13.31 -3.99 2.66
CA SER A 23 -14.29 -3.49 3.61
C SER A 23 -14.29 -1.96 3.72
N GLN A 24 -13.16 -1.29 3.51
CA GLN A 24 -13.04 0.16 3.69
C GLN A 24 -13.05 0.85 2.33
N GLN A 25 -14.06 1.68 2.08
CA GLN A 25 -14.17 2.45 0.85
C GLN A 25 -12.97 3.39 0.65
N ASN A 26 -12.47 4.00 1.73
CA ASN A 26 -11.32 4.89 1.62
C ASN A 26 -10.05 4.14 1.19
N MET A 27 -9.80 2.93 1.70
CA MET A 27 -8.67 2.09 1.29
C MET A 27 -8.74 1.73 -0.21
N GLN A 28 -9.95 1.51 -0.75
CA GLN A 28 -10.15 1.29 -2.18
C GLN A 28 -9.80 2.53 -3.00
N ILE A 29 -10.26 3.70 -2.55
CA ILE A 29 -9.96 4.99 -3.20
C ILE A 29 -8.44 5.24 -3.15
N HIS A 30 -7.80 5.03 -2.00
CA HIS A 30 -6.35 5.18 -1.88
C HIS A 30 -5.57 4.25 -2.80
N LEU A 31 -6.00 2.99 -2.96
CA LEU A 31 -5.36 2.08 -3.93
C LEU A 31 -5.50 2.57 -5.37
N VAL A 32 -6.70 3.03 -5.77
CA VAL A 32 -6.91 3.55 -7.13
C VAL A 32 -6.06 4.80 -7.36
N VAL A 33 -6.04 5.74 -6.40
CA VAL A 33 -5.23 6.96 -6.48
C VAL A 33 -3.74 6.62 -6.51
N ALA A 34 -3.27 5.68 -5.69
CA ALA A 34 -1.88 5.24 -5.69
C ALA A 34 -1.46 4.69 -7.06
N VAL A 35 -2.30 3.88 -7.71
CA VAL A 35 -2.04 3.39 -9.08
C VAL A 35 -1.95 4.55 -10.07
N LEU A 36 -2.87 5.52 -10.00
CA LEU A 36 -2.85 6.70 -10.87
C LEU A 36 -1.59 7.55 -10.66
N VAL A 37 -1.17 7.74 -9.40
CA VAL A 37 0.07 8.47 -9.06
C VAL A 37 1.29 7.73 -9.59
N VAL A 38 1.33 6.40 -9.51
CA VAL A 38 2.45 5.61 -10.05
C VAL A 38 2.53 5.78 -11.57
N ILE A 39 1.40 5.68 -12.27
CA ILE A 39 1.35 5.87 -13.72
C ILE A 39 1.79 7.29 -14.09
N ALA A 40 1.25 8.31 -13.40
CA ALA A 40 1.65 9.69 -13.61
C ALA A 40 3.14 9.90 -13.35
N GLY A 41 3.69 9.32 -12.28
CA GLY A 41 5.09 9.43 -11.93
C GLY A 41 6.03 8.85 -12.99
N ILE A 42 5.62 7.76 -13.64
CA ILE A 42 6.34 7.17 -14.78
C ILE A 42 6.23 8.07 -16.01
N VAL A 43 5.02 8.56 -16.34
CA VAL A 43 4.79 9.43 -17.51
C VAL A 43 5.57 10.74 -17.41
N TYR A 44 5.57 11.38 -16.24
CA TYR A 44 6.27 12.64 -15.98
C TYR A 44 7.77 12.44 -15.66
N ARG A 45 8.27 11.19 -15.66
CA ARG A 45 9.67 10.85 -15.36
C ARG A 45 10.17 11.49 -14.06
N LEU A 46 9.41 11.32 -12.99
CA LEU A 46 9.77 11.85 -11.68
C LEU A 46 11.15 11.36 -11.23
N THR A 47 11.87 12.25 -10.57
CA THR A 47 13.16 11.99 -9.93
C THR A 47 13.01 11.09 -8.70
N LEU A 48 14.11 10.49 -8.26
CA LEU A 48 14.14 9.66 -7.05
C LEU A 48 13.63 10.40 -5.80
N LEU A 49 13.89 11.70 -5.68
CA LEU A 49 13.41 12.50 -4.54
C LEU A 49 11.89 12.67 -4.55
N GLU A 50 11.30 12.93 -5.72
CA GLU A 50 9.85 13.06 -5.85
C GLU A 50 9.14 11.73 -5.52
N TRP A 51 9.70 10.61 -5.97
CA TRP A 51 9.22 9.28 -5.58
C TRP A 51 9.32 9.02 -4.08
N ALA A 52 10.40 9.48 -3.42
CA ALA A 52 10.56 9.32 -1.99
C ALA A 52 9.50 10.11 -1.21
N ILE A 53 9.21 11.35 -1.62
CA ILE A 53 8.17 12.19 -1.01
C ILE A 53 6.80 11.54 -1.22
N ILE A 54 6.47 11.13 -2.46
CA ILE A 54 5.19 10.47 -2.76
C ILE A 54 5.00 9.21 -1.91
N SER A 55 6.04 8.37 -1.82
CA SER A 55 5.99 7.13 -1.03
C SER A 55 5.78 7.42 0.45
N LEU A 56 6.45 8.46 0.98
CA LEU A 56 6.28 8.89 2.36
C LEU A 56 4.85 9.40 2.62
N THR A 57 4.29 10.20 1.72
CA THR A 57 2.92 10.71 1.85
C THR A 57 1.89 9.58 1.80
N ILE A 58 2.01 8.63 0.86
CA ILE A 58 1.13 7.46 0.77
C ILE A 58 1.22 6.63 2.07
N GLY A 59 2.44 6.38 2.56
CA GLY A 59 2.66 5.65 3.80
C GLY A 59 2.06 6.34 5.03
N ALA A 60 2.19 7.66 5.12
CA ALA A 60 1.63 8.44 6.22
C ALA A 60 0.09 8.41 6.24
N VAL A 61 -0.54 8.51 5.08
CA VAL A 61 -2.00 8.42 4.94
C VAL A 61 -2.48 7.01 5.32
N LEU A 62 -1.84 5.95 4.81
CA LEU A 62 -2.18 4.57 5.17
C LEU A 62 -1.95 4.26 6.65
N ALA A 63 -0.99 4.91 7.30
CA ALA A 63 -0.77 4.76 8.74
C ALA A 63 -1.82 5.50 9.59
N ALA A 64 -2.49 6.49 9.01
CA ALA A 64 -3.54 7.28 9.66
C ALA A 64 -4.96 6.72 9.42
N GLU A 65 -5.15 5.88 8.40
CA GLU A 65 -6.39 5.13 8.14
C GLU A 65 -6.52 3.85 8.96
#